data_AF-A0A514XQA0-F1
#
_entry.id   AF-A0A514XQA0-F1
#
_cell.length_a   1.000
_cell.length_b   1.000
_cell.length_c   1.000
_cell.angle_alpha   90.00
_cell.angle_beta   90.00
_cell.angle_gamma   90.00
#
_symmetry.space_group_name_H-M   'P 1'
#
loop_
_entity.id
_entity.type
_entity.pdbx_description
1 polymer ?
#
loop_
_entity_poly.entity_id
_entity_poly.type
_entity_poly.pdbx_seq_one_letter_code
_entity_poly.pdbx_strand_id
1 'polypeptide(L)'
;MLVWSSAYAQVPEELQEVVLTGNLFGRSSADFSKSANNIKTTVTQGTKGTVVESRRLKSPGSYGVKIRLTEVGSGKTNAKPGDEVWVYYNKKNPWITFRDTKDMEVQNPENALTAKARQSGEGIPAPTTPTPADDKSIDPNEAMPSGDRSQTEAGTGNNCLLNNSCGTSANHEAMKSVADKILDDEVAKRPKDAGAKKPEAKKETKSPDFGKEAAEKKKAATLAKLKKRTYTMERFDWTNFPEVMKYSESAKAAAAIKSGIRNREPGSTGRCYAYVKDALLASGLVKSRPPGGHAKNGVKDLKAQGFINLMDEPYKGIIKSPDDAPKGAVIIYETSDKGQSGDIQIKTDWSTDGSYVSDFLGRRTDRSDGSFLSSPKAKDFKRRKKPYKIVGVMIKP
;
A
#
# COMPACT_ATOMS: atom_id res chain seq x y z
N MET A 1 24.56 -28.65 -52.83
CA MET A 1 23.61 -27.65 -52.28
C MET A 1 23.28 -28.07 -50.86
N LEU A 2 23.61 -27.27 -49.85
CA LEU A 2 23.26 -27.56 -48.46
C LEU A 2 21.97 -26.82 -48.12
N VAL A 3 20.88 -27.56 -47.92
CA VAL A 3 19.59 -27.00 -47.52
C VAL A 3 19.56 -26.90 -46.00
N TRP A 4 19.63 -25.67 -45.47
CA TRP A 4 19.40 -25.43 -44.04
C TRP A 4 17.90 -25.50 -43.77
N SER A 5 17.47 -26.57 -43.09
CA SER A 5 16.08 -26.72 -42.64
C SER A 5 15.89 -25.93 -41.35
N SER A 6 15.24 -24.77 -41.46
CA SER A 6 14.86 -23.94 -40.31
C SER A 6 13.73 -24.59 -39.53
N ALA A 7 14.08 -25.52 -38.63
CA ALA A 7 13.16 -26.06 -37.65
C ALA A 7 12.78 -24.95 -36.64
N TYR A 8 11.70 -24.22 -36.94
CA TYR A 8 11.06 -23.35 -35.96
C TYR A 8 10.57 -24.23 -34.80
N ALA A 9 11.25 -24.12 -33.66
CA ALA A 9 10.80 -24.76 -32.43
C ALA A 9 9.36 -24.33 -32.14
N GLN A 10 8.45 -25.30 -31.98
CA GLN A 10 7.08 -25.02 -31.58
C GLN A 10 7.10 -24.34 -30.21
N VAL A 11 6.84 -23.03 -30.20
CA VAL A 11 6.69 -22.23 -28.99
C VAL A 11 5.60 -22.91 -28.15
N PRO A 12 5.87 -23.24 -26.87
CA PRO A 12 4.86 -23.87 -26.03
C PRO A 12 3.59 -23.01 -25.97
N GLU A 13 2.45 -23.62 -26.26
CA GLU A 13 1.15 -22.99 -26.04
C GLU A 13 0.97 -22.57 -24.58
N GLU A 14 0.12 -21.55 -24.39
CA GLU A 14 -0.19 -20.90 -23.11
C GLU A 14 0.93 -20.00 -22.55
N LEU A 15 1.10 -18.84 -23.20
CA LEU A 15 1.57 -17.62 -22.53
C LEU A 15 0.35 -16.76 -22.16
N GLN A 16 0.32 -16.20 -20.95
CA GLN A 16 -0.83 -15.39 -20.49
C GLN A 16 -1.02 -14.12 -21.31
N GLU A 17 -2.28 -13.78 -21.58
CA GLU A 17 -2.65 -12.54 -22.25
C GLU A 17 -2.52 -11.35 -21.29
N VAL A 18 -1.95 -10.26 -21.80
CA VAL A 18 -1.74 -9.01 -21.10
C VAL A 18 -2.51 -7.93 -21.82
N VAL A 19 -3.28 -7.13 -21.08
CA VAL A 19 -3.98 -5.96 -21.63
C VAL A 19 -3.42 -4.69 -21.00
N LEU A 20 -2.99 -3.74 -21.82
CA LEU A 20 -2.47 -2.45 -21.34
C LEU A 20 -3.63 -1.50 -21.04
N THR A 21 -3.74 -1.05 -19.80
CA THR A 21 -4.79 -0.11 -19.35
C THR A 21 -4.38 1.36 -19.48
N GLY A 22 -3.13 1.64 -19.88
CA GLY A 22 -2.62 2.97 -20.17
C GLY A 22 -1.49 2.97 -21.20
N ASN A 23 -1.05 4.16 -21.61
CA ASN A 23 0.07 4.32 -22.54
C ASN A 23 1.41 4.10 -21.82
N LEU A 24 2.27 3.26 -22.38
CA LEU A 24 3.56 2.86 -21.78
C LEU A 24 4.73 3.06 -22.74
N PHE A 25 5.92 3.33 -22.22
CA PHE A 25 7.15 3.33 -23.02
C PHE A 25 7.65 1.90 -23.20
N GLY A 26 7.57 1.39 -24.43
CA GLY A 26 8.15 0.12 -24.84
C GLY A 26 9.65 0.27 -25.06
N ARG A 27 10.45 -0.47 -24.29
CA ARG A 27 11.91 -0.41 -24.30
C ARG A 27 12.54 -1.62 -24.99
N SER A 28 13.76 -1.47 -25.49
CA SER A 28 14.54 -2.56 -26.09
C SER A 28 15.19 -3.49 -25.08
N SER A 29 15.34 -3.07 -23.82
CA SER A 29 15.96 -3.86 -22.75
C SER A 29 15.29 -3.62 -21.40
N ALA A 30 15.58 -4.50 -20.43
CA ALA A 30 15.06 -4.44 -19.06
C ALA A 30 15.67 -3.33 -18.18
N ASP A 31 16.46 -2.41 -18.73
CA ASP A 31 16.94 -1.24 -17.99
C ASP A 31 15.91 -0.11 -18.03
N PHE A 32 15.33 0.19 -16.87
CA PHE A 32 14.34 1.26 -16.68
C PHE A 32 14.94 2.52 -16.04
N SER A 33 16.28 2.63 -15.98
CA SER A 33 16.96 3.84 -15.52
C SER A 33 16.62 5.04 -16.41
N LYS A 34 16.69 6.25 -15.82
CA LYS A 34 16.46 7.51 -16.56
C LYS A 34 17.55 7.80 -17.60
N SER A 35 18.74 7.22 -17.41
CA SER A 35 19.90 7.32 -18.30
C SER A 35 19.89 6.31 -19.46
N ALA A 36 18.99 5.32 -19.44
CA ALA A 36 18.90 4.31 -20.49
C ALA A 36 18.21 4.87 -21.74
N ASN A 37 18.99 5.09 -22.80
CA ASN A 37 18.52 5.48 -24.13
C ASN A 37 17.96 4.27 -24.90
N ASN A 38 16.97 3.58 -24.31
CA ASN A 38 16.44 2.31 -24.81
C ASN A 38 14.92 2.33 -25.10
N ILE A 39 14.26 3.50 -25.05
CA ILE A 39 12.85 3.64 -25.45
C ILE A 39 12.75 3.52 -26.98
N LYS A 40 12.02 2.51 -27.46
CA LYS A 40 11.79 2.25 -28.90
C LYS A 40 10.49 2.85 -29.40
N THR A 41 9.42 2.75 -28.61
CA THR A 41 8.06 3.12 -29.03
C THR A 41 7.19 3.43 -27.82
N THR A 42 6.04 4.07 -28.05
CA THR A 42 4.97 4.21 -27.06
C THR A 42 3.91 3.16 -27.35
N VAL A 43 3.73 2.20 -26.46
CA VAL A 43 2.68 1.19 -26.55
C VAL A 43 1.38 1.80 -26.02
N THR A 44 0.33 1.80 -26.84
CA THR A 44 -0.95 2.48 -26.57
C THR A 44 -1.88 1.65 -25.67
N GLN A 45 -2.74 2.34 -24.92
CA GLN A 45 -3.83 1.71 -24.17
C GLN A 45 -4.69 0.81 -25.08
N GLY A 46 -5.14 -0.32 -24.54
CA GLY A 46 -5.90 -1.33 -25.29
C GLY A 46 -5.02 -2.32 -26.06
N THR A 47 -3.71 -2.10 -26.15
CA THR A 47 -2.77 -3.08 -26.69
C THR A 47 -2.84 -4.38 -25.90
N LYS A 48 -2.86 -5.50 -26.62
CA LYS A 48 -2.77 -6.87 -26.08
C LYS A 48 -1.44 -7.53 -26.47
N GLY A 49 -1.01 -8.49 -25.67
CA GLY A 49 0.17 -9.29 -25.98
C GLY A 49 0.37 -10.46 -25.02
N THR A 50 1.42 -11.24 -25.26
CA THR A 50 1.80 -12.38 -24.41
C THR A 50 3.07 -12.08 -23.62
N VAL A 51 3.12 -12.48 -22.34
CA VAL A 51 4.35 -12.35 -21.54
C VAL A 51 5.41 -13.32 -22.06
N VAL A 52 6.56 -12.81 -22.49
CA VAL A 52 7.72 -13.60 -22.91
C VAL A 52 8.71 -13.78 -21.76
N GLU A 53 8.93 -12.74 -20.96
CA GLU A 53 9.92 -12.74 -19.88
C GLU A 53 9.47 -11.75 -18.79
N SER A 54 9.86 -11.98 -17.53
CA SER A 54 9.69 -10.97 -16.48
C SER A 54 10.93 -10.91 -15.60
N ARG A 55 11.35 -9.70 -15.21
CA ARG A 55 12.50 -9.47 -14.32
C ARG A 55 12.09 -8.59 -13.16
N ARG A 56 12.31 -9.09 -11.95
CA ARG A 56 12.14 -8.32 -10.72
C ARG A 56 13.18 -7.20 -10.66
N LEU A 57 12.73 -5.97 -10.41
CA LEU A 57 13.59 -4.79 -10.33
C LEU A 57 14.01 -4.53 -8.86
N LYS A 58 15.01 -3.63 -8.68
CA LYS A 58 15.50 -3.24 -7.34
C LYS A 58 14.41 -2.61 -6.45
N SER A 59 13.42 -1.96 -7.06
CA SER A 59 12.29 -1.36 -6.34
C SER A 59 11.27 -2.42 -5.92
N PRO A 60 10.90 -2.55 -4.62
CA PRO A 60 9.93 -3.53 -4.17
C PRO A 60 8.59 -3.45 -4.91
N GLY A 61 8.09 -4.59 -5.40
CA GLY A 61 6.84 -4.67 -6.18
C GLY A 61 6.92 -4.14 -7.61
N SER A 62 8.13 -3.84 -8.12
CA SER A 62 8.36 -3.38 -9.49
C SER A 62 9.02 -4.46 -10.34
N TYR A 63 8.58 -4.57 -11.59
CA TYR A 63 9.02 -5.60 -12.54
C TYR A 63 9.20 -4.98 -13.93
N GLY A 64 10.22 -5.43 -14.65
CA GLY A 64 10.24 -5.34 -16.11
C GLY A 64 9.47 -6.53 -16.67
N VAL A 65 8.59 -6.30 -17.63
CA VAL A 65 7.86 -7.37 -18.32
C VAL A 65 8.12 -7.24 -19.81
N LYS A 66 8.66 -8.28 -20.41
CA LYS A 66 8.85 -8.37 -21.87
C LYS A 66 7.57 -8.96 -22.47
N ILE A 67 6.91 -8.21 -23.34
CA ILE A 67 5.65 -8.59 -23.96
C ILE A 67 5.87 -8.70 -25.47
N ARG A 68 5.37 -9.78 -26.09
CA ARG A 68 5.21 -9.88 -27.54
C ARG A 68 3.80 -9.42 -27.90
N LEU A 69 3.68 -8.35 -28.68
CA LEU A 69 2.38 -7.73 -28.98
C LEU A 69 1.56 -8.63 -29.92
N THR A 70 0.28 -8.83 -29.61
CA THR A 70 -0.68 -9.58 -30.45
C THR A 70 -1.64 -8.64 -31.17
N GLU A 71 -2.07 -7.57 -30.50
CA GLU A 71 -2.99 -6.55 -31.02
C GLU A 71 -2.53 -5.19 -30.51
N VAL A 72 -2.41 -4.17 -31.37
CA VAL A 72 -1.96 -2.82 -30.96
C VAL A 72 -3.17 -1.90 -30.77
N GLY A 73 -3.25 -1.28 -29.59
CA GLY A 73 -4.37 -0.41 -29.22
C GLY A 73 -4.43 0.90 -30.01
N SER A 74 -5.60 1.53 -30.03
CA SER A 74 -5.82 2.75 -30.82
C SER A 74 -4.98 3.94 -30.35
N GLY A 75 -4.34 4.63 -31.30
CA GLY A 75 -3.53 5.82 -31.04
C GLY A 75 -2.34 5.96 -31.98
N LYS A 76 -1.57 7.04 -31.81
CA LYS A 76 -0.32 7.26 -32.58
C LYS A 76 0.81 6.44 -31.95
N THR A 77 1.20 5.35 -32.60
CA THR A 77 2.33 4.50 -32.20
C THR A 77 3.06 3.94 -33.42
N ASN A 78 4.34 3.61 -33.23
CA ASN A 78 5.15 2.88 -34.21
C ASN A 78 5.19 1.37 -33.92
N ALA A 79 4.54 0.91 -32.83
CA ALA A 79 4.47 -0.49 -32.46
C ALA A 79 3.59 -1.29 -33.43
N LYS A 80 3.95 -2.55 -33.68
CA LYS A 80 3.24 -3.47 -34.57
C LYS A 80 2.96 -4.81 -33.86
N PRO A 81 1.90 -5.55 -34.24
CA PRO A 81 1.75 -6.94 -33.86
C PRO A 81 3.02 -7.74 -34.21
N GLY A 82 3.48 -8.59 -33.30
CA GLY A 82 4.75 -9.31 -33.38
C GLY A 82 5.94 -8.62 -32.71
N ASP A 83 5.89 -7.30 -32.45
CA ASP A 83 6.99 -6.61 -31.76
C ASP A 83 7.19 -7.15 -30.33
N GLU A 84 8.46 -7.26 -29.90
CA GLU A 84 8.82 -7.55 -28.52
C GLU A 84 9.36 -6.31 -27.81
N VAL A 85 8.70 -5.92 -26.71
CA VAL A 85 9.02 -4.71 -25.94
C VAL A 85 9.04 -4.98 -24.45
N TRP A 86 10.00 -4.35 -23.75
CA TRP A 86 10.03 -4.29 -22.29
C TRP A 86 9.16 -3.13 -21.81
N VAL A 87 8.19 -3.42 -20.95
CA VAL A 87 7.36 -2.42 -20.26
C VAL A 87 7.57 -2.49 -18.76
N TYR A 88 7.35 -1.35 -18.09
CA TYR A 88 7.49 -1.23 -16.65
C TYR A 88 6.17 -1.55 -15.95
N TYR A 89 6.20 -2.50 -15.01
CA TYR A 89 5.08 -2.83 -14.13
C TYR A 89 5.41 -2.46 -12.68
N ASN A 90 4.40 -1.94 -11.97
CA ASN A 90 4.47 -1.69 -10.54
C ASN A 90 3.13 -2.05 -9.88
N LYS A 91 3.16 -2.96 -8.91
CA LYS A 91 1.99 -3.41 -8.14
C LYS A 91 1.15 -2.24 -7.56
N LYS A 92 1.78 -1.10 -7.24
CA LYS A 92 1.11 0.07 -6.65
C LYS A 92 0.37 0.97 -7.65
N ASN A 93 0.64 0.82 -8.95
CA ASN A 93 -0.03 1.56 -10.01
C ASN A 93 0.00 0.74 -11.32
N PRO A 94 -0.82 -0.34 -11.41
CA PRO A 94 -0.80 -1.24 -12.55
C PRO A 94 -1.48 -0.61 -13.77
N TRP A 95 -0.67 -0.10 -14.70
CA TRP A 95 -1.10 0.24 -16.07
C TRP A 95 -1.16 -0.98 -17.00
N ILE A 96 -1.12 -2.18 -16.42
CA ILE A 96 -1.07 -3.49 -17.06
C ILE A 96 -1.94 -4.42 -16.23
N THR A 97 -2.89 -5.10 -16.86
CA THR A 97 -3.61 -6.22 -16.27
C THR A 97 -3.18 -7.53 -16.95
N PHE A 98 -2.90 -8.54 -16.14
CA PHE A 98 -2.60 -9.89 -16.62
C PHE A 98 -3.90 -10.70 -16.56
N ARG A 99 -4.17 -11.51 -17.58
CA ARG A 99 -5.31 -12.43 -17.62
C ARG A 99 -4.83 -13.86 -17.80
N ASP A 100 -5.41 -14.77 -17.03
CA ASP A 100 -5.17 -16.21 -17.25
C ASP A 100 -5.99 -16.75 -18.44
N THR A 101 -5.81 -18.03 -18.76
CA THR A 101 -6.53 -18.71 -19.86
C THR A 101 -8.04 -18.84 -19.62
N LYS A 102 -8.57 -18.36 -18.48
CA LYS A 102 -9.99 -18.33 -18.12
C LYS A 102 -10.52 -16.89 -18.00
N ASP A 103 -9.79 -15.91 -18.56
CA ASP A 103 -10.08 -14.49 -18.51
C ASP A 103 -10.06 -13.87 -17.08
N MET A 104 -9.51 -14.57 -16.08
CA MET A 104 -9.43 -14.06 -14.71
C MET A 104 -8.22 -13.14 -14.52
N GLU A 105 -8.40 -12.03 -13.79
CA GLU A 105 -7.35 -11.05 -13.53
C GLU A 105 -6.30 -11.57 -12.52
N VAL A 106 -5.03 -11.59 -12.94
CA VAL A 106 -3.89 -12.03 -12.13
C VAL A 106 -3.09 -10.81 -11.62
N GLN A 107 -3.03 -10.63 -10.30
CA GLN A 107 -2.42 -9.46 -9.65
C GLN A 107 -0.89 -9.53 -9.48
N ASN A 108 -0.21 -10.60 -9.90
CA ASN A 108 1.25 -10.74 -9.77
C ASN A 108 1.87 -11.28 -11.08
N PRO A 109 2.80 -10.55 -11.75
CA PRO A 109 3.45 -11.02 -12.98
C PRO A 109 4.26 -12.31 -12.80
N GLU A 110 4.84 -12.58 -11.62
CA GLU A 110 5.53 -13.87 -11.37
C GLU A 110 4.53 -15.04 -11.43
N ASN A 111 3.29 -14.80 -10.96
CA ASN A 111 2.19 -15.77 -11.07
C ASN A 111 1.67 -15.92 -12.51
N ALA A 112 1.90 -14.92 -13.37
CA ALA A 112 1.45 -14.89 -14.75
C ALA A 112 2.31 -15.74 -15.72
N LEU A 113 3.56 -16.07 -15.34
CA LEU A 113 4.37 -17.04 -16.09
C LEU A 113 3.87 -18.47 -15.85
N THR A 114 3.69 -19.26 -16.91
CA THR A 114 3.31 -20.67 -16.78
C THR A 114 4.42 -21.53 -16.16
N ALA A 115 4.05 -22.68 -15.59
CA ALA A 115 4.99 -23.58 -14.94
C ALA A 115 6.14 -24.05 -15.87
N LYS A 116 5.87 -24.15 -17.18
CA LYS A 116 6.86 -24.53 -18.19
C LYS A 116 7.88 -23.41 -18.46
N ALA A 117 7.44 -22.16 -18.56
CA ALA A 117 8.36 -21.00 -18.65
C ALA A 117 9.21 -20.83 -17.38
N ARG A 118 8.67 -21.17 -16.20
CA ARG A 118 9.46 -21.24 -14.96
C ARG A 118 10.47 -22.39 -14.94
N GLN A 119 10.21 -23.49 -15.66
CA GLN A 119 11.09 -24.66 -15.72
C GLN A 119 12.16 -24.58 -16.83
N SER A 120 11.89 -23.94 -17.97
CA SER A 120 12.86 -23.83 -19.08
C SER A 120 13.99 -22.82 -18.83
N GLY A 121 13.89 -21.99 -17.78
CA GLY A 121 14.82 -20.90 -17.52
C GLY A 121 14.61 -19.65 -18.39
N GLU A 122 13.67 -19.70 -19.33
CA GLU A 122 13.18 -18.55 -20.11
C GLU A 122 12.35 -17.61 -19.22
N GLY A 123 13.06 -16.89 -18.35
CA GLY A 123 12.46 -15.99 -17.38
C GLY A 123 13.44 -15.46 -16.35
N ILE A 124 14.48 -16.21 -15.96
CA ILE A 124 15.40 -15.80 -14.88
C ILE A 124 16.85 -16.27 -15.13
N PRO A 125 17.71 -15.41 -15.70
CA PRO A 125 19.10 -15.35 -15.27
C PRO A 125 19.18 -14.46 -14.01
N ALA A 126 19.51 -15.07 -12.87
CA ALA A 126 19.94 -14.35 -11.67
C ALA A 126 21.24 -13.57 -11.96
N PRO A 127 21.59 -12.52 -11.19
CA PRO A 127 22.89 -11.86 -11.35
C PRO A 127 24.01 -12.87 -11.15
N THR A 128 24.92 -12.96 -12.14
CA THR A 128 26.14 -13.76 -12.04
C THR A 128 26.97 -13.27 -10.86
N THR A 129 27.08 -14.10 -9.83
CA THR A 129 28.07 -13.91 -8.76
C THR A 129 29.46 -14.01 -9.38
N PRO A 130 30.36 -13.02 -9.23
CA PRO A 130 31.70 -13.11 -9.77
C PRO A 130 32.46 -14.24 -9.07
N THR A 131 33.02 -15.16 -9.87
CA THR A 131 33.90 -16.22 -9.36
C THR A 131 35.25 -15.60 -9.01
N PRO A 132 35.85 -15.90 -7.84
CA PRO A 132 37.11 -15.31 -7.44
C PRO A 132 38.31 -16.08 -8.01
N ALA A 133 38.96 -15.52 -9.03
CA ALA A 133 40.37 -15.71 -9.35
C ALA A 133 40.79 -14.75 -10.48
N ASP A 134 41.60 -13.75 -10.16
CA ASP A 134 42.99 -13.75 -10.64
C ASP A 134 43.81 -12.75 -9.81
N ASP A 135 44.88 -13.26 -9.23
CA ASP A 135 45.74 -12.56 -8.29
C ASP A 135 46.84 -11.82 -9.04
N LYS A 136 46.84 -10.48 -8.96
CA LYS A 136 47.99 -9.65 -9.30
C LYS A 136 48.14 -8.55 -8.26
N SER A 137 49.09 -8.78 -7.36
CA SER A 137 49.58 -7.78 -6.40
C SER A 137 49.93 -6.47 -7.10
N ILE A 138 49.35 -5.36 -6.64
CA ILE A 138 49.84 -4.01 -6.92
C ILE A 138 50.53 -3.51 -5.66
N ASP A 139 51.75 -3.01 -5.85
CA ASP A 139 52.65 -2.52 -4.81
C ASP A 139 52.07 -1.27 -4.11
N PRO A 140 52.00 -1.21 -2.76
CA PRO A 140 51.47 -0.06 -2.05
C PRO A 140 52.42 1.16 -1.92
N ASN A 141 53.58 1.16 -2.59
CA ASN A 141 54.64 2.19 -2.40
C ASN A 141 54.91 3.16 -3.59
N GLU A 142 53.96 3.43 -4.49
CA GLU A 142 54.08 4.59 -5.39
C GLU A 142 53.32 5.82 -4.86
N ALA A 143 54.10 6.85 -4.51
CA ALA A 143 53.64 8.07 -3.88
C ALA A 143 53.08 9.10 -4.88
N MET A 144 52.32 10.07 -4.34
CA MET A 144 51.79 11.22 -5.08
C MET A 144 52.89 12.05 -5.74
N PRO A 145 52.50 12.91 -6.70
CA PRO A 145 52.73 14.33 -6.44
C PRO A 145 51.46 15.19 -6.50
N SER A 146 51.48 16.22 -5.67
CA SER A 146 50.52 17.33 -5.61
C SER A 146 50.43 18.13 -6.92
N GLY A 147 49.21 18.53 -7.29
CA GLY A 147 48.92 19.34 -8.49
C GLY A 147 47.82 20.37 -8.22
N ASP A 148 48.22 21.49 -7.64
CA ASP A 148 47.49 22.72 -7.36
C ASP A 148 46.44 23.15 -8.43
N ARG A 149 45.24 23.55 -7.97
CA ARG A 149 44.39 24.49 -8.71
C ARG A 149 43.43 25.27 -7.81
N SER A 150 43.84 26.49 -7.51
CA SER A 150 43.08 27.50 -6.77
C SER A 150 42.20 28.37 -7.69
N GLN A 151 41.10 28.90 -7.12
CA GLN A 151 40.36 30.10 -7.58
C GLN A 151 39.67 30.04 -8.97
N THR A 152 38.56 30.72 -9.28
CA THR A 152 37.56 31.51 -8.52
C THR A 152 36.13 31.05 -9.00
N GLU A 153 34.95 31.62 -8.70
CA GLU A 153 34.60 32.93 -8.14
C GLU A 153 33.27 32.96 -7.34
N ALA A 154 32.91 34.18 -6.94
CA ALA A 154 31.76 34.64 -6.18
C ALA A 154 30.41 34.56 -6.91
N GLY A 155 29.32 34.50 -6.13
CA GLY A 155 27.95 34.43 -6.63
C GLY A 155 26.88 34.68 -5.56
N THR A 156 27.11 35.62 -4.64
CA THR A 156 26.11 36.06 -3.67
C THR A 156 24.96 36.82 -4.35
N GLY A 157 23.72 36.37 -4.18
CA GLY A 157 22.56 36.93 -4.86
C GLY A 157 21.22 36.76 -4.12
N ASN A 158 21.00 37.62 -3.14
CA ASN A 158 19.72 38.20 -2.69
C ASN A 158 18.53 37.32 -2.25
N ASN A 159 18.13 37.61 -1.01
CA ASN A 159 16.75 37.64 -0.48
C ASN A 159 15.64 37.82 -1.53
N CYS A 160 14.63 36.93 -1.47
CA CYS A 160 13.25 37.28 -1.81
C CYS A 160 12.37 37.21 -0.56
N LEU A 161 12.39 38.30 0.22
CA LEU A 161 11.27 38.64 1.09
C LEU A 161 10.14 39.17 0.20
N LEU A 162 9.04 38.41 0.09
CA LEU A 162 7.78 38.91 -0.45
C LEU A 162 6.69 38.81 0.62
N ASN A 163 6.59 39.87 1.40
CA ASN A 163 5.36 40.21 2.09
C ASN A 163 4.32 40.64 1.04
N ASN A 164 3.16 40.01 1.04
CA ASN A 164 1.86 40.58 0.66
C ASN A 164 0.82 39.69 1.36
N SER A 165 0.27 40.07 2.51
CA SER A 165 -0.65 41.19 2.76
C SER A 165 -2.04 40.95 2.14
N CYS A 166 -2.99 40.66 3.03
CA CYS A 166 -4.42 40.93 2.95
C CYS A 166 -5.23 40.41 1.74
N GLY A 167 -5.84 39.24 1.92
CA GLY A 167 -7.16 38.89 1.37
C GLY A 167 -8.11 38.56 2.52
N THR A 168 -9.13 39.39 2.75
CA THR A 168 -10.01 39.32 3.93
C THR A 168 -11.07 38.21 3.86
N SER A 169 -11.29 37.55 5.00
CA SER A 169 -12.54 36.90 5.44
C SER A 169 -13.46 36.25 4.38
N ALA A 170 -13.34 34.93 4.20
CA ALA A 170 -14.44 34.10 3.69
C ALA A 170 -15.16 33.41 4.87
N ASN A 171 -16.47 33.62 5.00
CA ASN A 171 -17.26 33.15 6.14
C ASN A 171 -17.34 31.62 6.24
N HIS A 172 -16.95 31.09 7.41
CA HIS A 172 -17.01 29.66 7.75
C HIS A 172 -18.44 29.10 7.85
N GLU A 173 -19.48 29.95 7.86
CA GLU A 173 -20.88 29.53 7.89
C GLU A 173 -21.43 29.13 6.51
N ALA A 174 -20.86 29.65 5.42
CA ALA A 174 -21.37 29.43 4.06
C ALA A 174 -21.20 27.98 3.54
N MET A 175 -20.34 27.16 4.17
CA MET A 175 -20.14 25.75 3.79
C MET A 175 -21.02 24.75 4.57
N LYS A 176 -21.81 25.19 5.56
CA LYS A 176 -22.76 24.28 6.24
C LYS A 176 -24.06 24.06 5.43
N SER A 177 -24.59 25.09 4.78
CA SER A 177 -25.93 25.05 4.15
C SER A 177 -26.06 24.15 2.91
N VAL A 178 -24.95 23.61 2.38
CA VAL A 178 -24.94 22.66 1.27
C VAL A 178 -24.91 21.21 1.76
N ALA A 179 -24.40 20.95 2.97
CA ALA A 179 -24.34 19.60 3.54
C ALA A 179 -25.70 19.11 4.05
N ASP A 180 -26.48 20.00 4.67
CA ASP A 180 -27.78 19.65 5.25
C ASP A 180 -28.85 19.36 4.16
N LYS A 181 -28.73 19.98 2.97
CA LYS A 181 -29.67 19.77 1.85
C LYS A 181 -29.58 18.42 1.12
N ILE A 182 -28.64 17.55 1.48
CA ILE A 182 -28.48 16.22 0.85
C ILE A 182 -29.07 15.11 1.75
N LEU A 183 -29.45 15.41 3.00
CA LEU A 183 -29.99 14.42 3.94
C LEU A 183 -31.52 14.34 4.00
N ASP A 184 -32.25 15.36 3.53
CA ASP A 184 -33.72 15.40 3.62
C ASP A 184 -34.44 14.74 2.43
N ASP A 185 -33.81 14.60 1.26
CA ASP A 185 -34.46 14.09 0.04
C ASP A 185 -34.58 12.55 -0.04
N GLU A 186 -33.86 11.77 0.79
CA GLU A 186 -33.97 10.29 0.80
C GLU A 186 -35.07 9.73 1.73
N VAL A 187 -35.76 10.57 2.50
CA VAL A 187 -36.82 10.11 3.45
C VAL A 187 -38.19 9.99 2.78
N ALA A 188 -38.40 10.62 1.62
CA ALA A 188 -39.73 10.86 1.04
C ALA A 188 -40.33 9.73 0.15
N LYS A 189 -39.66 8.58 0.00
CA LYS A 189 -40.18 7.45 -0.83
C LYS A 189 -40.06 6.08 -0.17
N ARG A 190 -41.03 5.76 0.70
CA ARG A 190 -41.39 4.38 1.04
C ARG A 190 -42.89 4.17 0.82
N PRO A 191 -43.32 3.24 -0.06
CA PRO A 191 -44.72 2.84 -0.11
C PRO A 191 -45.09 2.09 1.17
N LYS A 192 -46.26 2.40 1.72
CA LYS A 192 -46.96 1.54 2.67
C LYS A 192 -47.76 0.54 1.85
N ASP A 193 -47.66 -0.76 2.15
CA ASP A 193 -48.83 -1.57 2.56
C ASP A 193 -48.56 -3.08 2.66
N ALA A 194 -49.48 -3.72 3.39
CA ALA A 194 -49.87 -5.14 3.37
C ALA A 194 -48.93 -6.22 3.96
N GLY A 195 -49.54 -7.09 4.78
CA GLY A 195 -49.17 -8.51 4.79
C GLY A 195 -48.62 -9.11 6.07
N ALA A 196 -49.25 -8.91 7.23
CA ALA A 196 -48.91 -9.69 8.42
C ALA A 196 -49.28 -11.18 8.24
N LYS A 197 -48.29 -12.04 7.99
CA LYS A 197 -48.40 -13.51 8.14
C LYS A 197 -47.58 -13.98 9.33
N LYS A 198 -48.26 -14.62 10.28
CA LYS A 198 -47.73 -15.24 11.50
C LYS A 198 -46.79 -16.41 11.13
N PRO A 199 -45.49 -16.39 11.49
CA PRO A 199 -44.63 -17.55 11.29
C PRO A 199 -44.91 -18.61 12.36
N GLU A 200 -45.02 -19.87 11.93
CA GLU A 200 -45.15 -21.02 12.82
C GLU A 200 -43.87 -21.24 13.64
N ALA A 201 -44.03 -21.75 14.86
CA ALA A 201 -42.92 -22.06 15.75
C ALA A 201 -42.11 -23.26 15.22
N LYS A 202 -41.00 -22.99 14.52
CA LYS A 202 -40.00 -24.03 14.22
C LYS A 202 -39.37 -24.51 15.53
N LYS A 203 -39.59 -25.79 15.83
CA LYS A 203 -39.04 -26.53 16.96
C LYS A 203 -37.51 -26.49 16.89
N GLU A 204 -36.84 -25.88 17.87
CA GLU A 204 -35.38 -25.89 17.95
C GLU A 204 -34.85 -27.30 18.21
N THR A 205 -34.38 -27.96 17.17
CA THR A 205 -33.48 -29.11 17.32
C THR A 205 -32.12 -28.60 17.79
N LYS A 206 -31.83 -28.78 19.08
CA LYS A 206 -30.50 -28.56 19.65
C LYS A 206 -29.46 -29.47 18.97
N SER A 207 -28.78 -28.95 17.95
CA SER A 207 -27.54 -29.56 17.45
C SER A 207 -26.49 -29.53 18.56
N PRO A 208 -25.78 -30.65 18.82
CA PRO A 208 -24.82 -30.72 19.91
C PRO A 208 -23.57 -29.87 19.63
N ASP A 209 -23.02 -29.26 20.67
CA ASP A 209 -22.08 -28.12 20.60
C ASP A 209 -20.62 -28.47 20.21
N PHE A 210 -20.40 -29.65 19.61
CA PHE A 210 -19.07 -30.19 19.30
C PHE A 210 -18.26 -29.36 18.28
N GLY A 211 -18.89 -28.44 17.56
CA GLY A 211 -18.23 -27.60 16.55
C GLY A 211 -17.43 -26.41 17.11
N LYS A 212 -17.87 -25.80 18.22
CA LYS A 212 -17.27 -24.55 18.73
C LYS A 212 -15.88 -24.79 19.31
N GLU A 213 -15.73 -25.82 20.14
CA GLU A 213 -14.46 -26.13 20.82
C GLU A 213 -13.33 -26.41 19.81
N ALA A 214 -13.63 -27.11 18.71
CA ALA A 214 -12.68 -27.35 17.64
C ALA A 214 -12.29 -26.07 16.88
N ALA A 215 -13.22 -25.13 16.69
CA ALA A 215 -12.96 -23.84 16.07
C ALA A 215 -12.10 -22.93 16.99
N GLU A 216 -12.39 -22.90 18.29
CA GLU A 216 -11.61 -22.15 19.28
C GLU A 216 -10.20 -22.70 19.44
N LYS A 217 -10.02 -24.03 19.51
CA LYS A 217 -8.70 -24.68 19.51
C LYS A 217 -7.88 -24.33 18.26
N LYS A 218 -8.51 -24.31 17.06
CA LYS A 218 -7.87 -23.83 15.83
C LYS A 218 -7.49 -22.35 15.91
N LYS A 219 -8.37 -21.47 16.39
CA LYS A 219 -8.10 -20.03 16.57
C LYS A 219 -6.92 -19.81 17.53
N ALA A 220 -6.89 -20.52 18.65
CA ALA A 220 -5.80 -20.47 19.64
C ALA A 220 -4.45 -20.93 19.07
N ALA A 221 -4.43 -22.04 18.30
CA ALA A 221 -3.23 -22.50 17.62
C ALA A 221 -2.70 -21.49 16.58
N THR A 222 -3.59 -20.88 15.79
CA THR A 222 -3.23 -19.82 14.85
C THR A 222 -2.71 -18.57 15.56
N LEU A 223 -3.35 -18.13 16.65
CA LEU A 223 -2.86 -17.04 17.51
C LEU A 223 -1.44 -17.32 18.00
N ALA A 224 -1.18 -18.53 18.53
CA ALA A 224 0.15 -18.93 19.01
C ALA A 224 1.21 -18.93 17.89
N LYS A 225 0.86 -19.39 16.68
CA LYS A 225 1.74 -19.32 15.50
C LYS A 225 2.07 -17.88 15.12
N LEU A 226 1.06 -17.00 15.04
CA LEU A 226 1.24 -15.59 14.67
C LEU A 226 2.03 -14.79 15.73
N LYS A 227 1.87 -15.07 17.03
CA LYS A 227 2.68 -14.44 18.09
C LYS A 227 4.19 -14.74 17.91
N LYS A 228 4.56 -15.88 17.32
CA LYS A 228 5.97 -16.30 17.08
C LYS A 228 6.59 -15.79 15.76
N ARG A 229 5.82 -15.21 14.84
CA ARG A 229 6.30 -14.81 13.49
C ARG A 229 7.36 -13.70 13.49
N THR A 230 8.15 -13.62 12.42
CA THR A 230 9.21 -12.60 12.20
C THR A 230 8.95 -11.65 11.02
N TYR A 231 7.91 -11.90 10.22
CA TYR A 231 7.52 -11.10 9.06
C TYR A 231 6.45 -10.04 9.41
N THR A 232 5.99 -9.25 8.43
CA THR A 232 4.91 -8.23 8.55
C THR A 232 3.55 -8.82 8.19
N MET A 233 2.46 -8.52 8.92
CA MET A 233 1.14 -9.10 8.62
C MET A 233 0.64 -8.69 7.24
N GLU A 234 0.29 -9.66 6.41
CA GLU A 234 -0.43 -9.45 5.16
C GLU A 234 -1.95 -9.60 5.37
N ARG A 235 -2.75 -9.17 4.38
CA ARG A 235 -4.22 -9.36 4.38
C ARG A 235 -4.60 -10.82 4.63
N PHE A 236 -3.81 -11.77 4.11
CA PHE A 236 -4.08 -13.20 4.24
C PHE A 236 -3.96 -13.69 5.70
N ASP A 237 -2.97 -13.23 6.48
CA ASP A 237 -2.81 -13.65 7.88
C ASP A 237 -4.06 -13.30 8.72
N TRP A 238 -4.66 -12.15 8.43
CA TRP A 238 -5.86 -11.63 9.09
C TRP A 238 -7.16 -12.40 8.75
N THR A 239 -7.18 -13.24 7.71
CA THR A 239 -8.36 -14.06 7.33
C THR A 239 -8.86 -14.99 8.43
N ASN A 240 -7.98 -15.36 9.37
CA ASN A 240 -8.28 -16.16 10.55
C ASN A 240 -9.09 -15.40 11.64
N PHE A 241 -9.31 -14.09 11.43
CA PHE A 241 -10.03 -13.20 12.34
C PHE A 241 -11.14 -12.49 11.55
N PRO A 242 -12.28 -13.17 11.27
CA PRO A 242 -13.35 -12.62 10.45
C PRO A 242 -13.90 -11.29 11.00
N GLU A 243 -13.85 -11.06 12.31
CA GLU A 243 -14.21 -9.78 12.94
C GLU A 243 -13.27 -8.63 12.52
N VAL A 244 -11.97 -8.90 12.34
CA VAL A 244 -10.98 -7.93 11.86
C VAL A 244 -11.17 -7.67 10.37
N MET A 245 -11.31 -8.73 9.57
CA MET A 245 -11.51 -8.63 8.13
C MET A 245 -12.78 -7.85 7.79
N LYS A 246 -13.91 -8.20 8.41
CA LYS A 246 -15.20 -7.51 8.24
C LYS A 246 -15.08 -6.01 8.52
N TYR A 247 -14.35 -5.61 9.57
CA TYR A 247 -14.09 -4.20 9.83
C TYR A 247 -13.24 -3.56 8.73
N SER A 248 -12.08 -4.16 8.42
CA SER A 248 -11.10 -3.60 7.49
C SER A 248 -11.59 -3.52 6.05
N GLU A 249 -12.56 -4.34 5.67
CA GLU A 249 -13.23 -4.33 4.37
C GLU A 249 -14.54 -3.52 4.38
N SER A 250 -14.96 -3.01 5.54
CA SER A 250 -16.19 -2.21 5.66
C SER A 250 -16.12 -0.87 4.94
N ALA A 251 -17.25 -0.44 4.38
CA ALA A 251 -17.43 0.89 3.82
C ALA A 251 -17.11 2.02 4.83
N LYS A 252 -17.32 1.77 6.14
CA LYS A 252 -17.01 2.74 7.20
C LYS A 252 -15.51 2.92 7.41
N ALA A 253 -14.73 1.83 7.43
CA ALA A 253 -13.27 1.93 7.48
C ALA A 253 -12.71 2.66 6.25
N ALA A 254 -13.23 2.33 5.05
CA ALA A 254 -12.87 3.02 3.81
C ALA A 254 -13.26 4.51 3.83
N ALA A 255 -14.44 4.86 4.36
CA ALA A 255 -14.88 6.25 4.52
C ALA A 255 -14.02 7.04 5.52
N ALA A 256 -13.58 6.42 6.62
CA ALA A 256 -12.66 7.05 7.58
C ALA A 256 -11.31 7.38 6.93
N ILE A 257 -10.72 6.42 6.20
CA ILE A 257 -9.50 6.64 5.42
C ILE A 257 -9.70 7.76 4.39
N LYS A 258 -10.79 7.72 3.62
CA LYS A 258 -11.12 8.74 2.60
C LYS A 258 -11.29 10.14 3.21
N SER A 259 -11.95 10.25 4.36
CA SER A 259 -12.15 11.51 5.09
C SER A 259 -10.82 12.06 5.62
N GLY A 260 -10.02 11.23 6.30
CA GLY A 260 -8.69 11.62 6.78
C GLY A 260 -7.76 12.05 5.65
N ILE A 261 -7.76 11.33 4.51
CA ILE A 261 -6.97 11.71 3.33
C ILE A 261 -7.47 13.02 2.72
N ARG A 262 -8.79 13.24 2.60
CA ARG A 262 -9.37 14.46 2.01
C ARG A 262 -9.03 15.70 2.84
N ASN A 263 -9.16 15.59 4.16
CA ASN A 263 -9.07 16.72 5.08
C ASN A 263 -7.65 16.90 5.67
N ARG A 264 -6.64 16.24 5.09
CA ARG A 264 -5.25 16.34 5.55
C ARG A 264 -4.61 17.69 5.22
N GLU A 265 -3.65 18.09 6.02
CA GLU A 265 -2.71 19.16 5.72
C GLU A 265 -1.51 18.65 4.89
N PRO A 266 -0.76 19.55 4.22
CA PRO A 266 0.49 19.21 3.54
C PRO A 266 1.59 18.66 4.47
N GLY A 267 1.53 18.98 5.76
CA GLY A 267 2.48 18.54 6.79
C GLY A 267 1.87 18.59 8.19
N SER A 268 2.54 18.00 9.18
CA SER A 268 2.00 17.91 10.55
C SER A 268 1.75 19.29 11.16
N THR A 269 0.56 19.48 11.72
CA THR A 269 0.17 20.66 12.51
C THR A 269 0.16 20.39 14.01
N GLY A 270 0.51 19.16 14.44
CA GLY A 270 0.43 18.73 15.84
C GLY A 270 -1.00 18.47 16.31
N ARG A 271 -1.97 18.46 15.40
CA ARG A 271 -3.40 18.28 15.67
C ARG A 271 -3.91 16.89 15.28
N CYS A 272 -3.00 15.91 15.11
CA CYS A 272 -3.28 14.54 14.67
C CYS A 272 -4.59 13.94 15.24
N TYR A 273 -4.80 14.01 16.55
CA TYR A 273 -6.01 13.46 17.18
C TYR A 273 -7.30 14.21 16.84
N ALA A 274 -7.27 15.52 16.57
CA ALA A 274 -8.44 16.25 16.11
C ALA A 274 -8.91 15.70 14.76
N TYR A 275 -8.00 15.60 13.78
CA TYR A 275 -8.28 15.15 12.42
C TYR A 275 -8.72 13.68 12.38
N VAL A 276 -8.08 12.80 13.17
CA VAL A 276 -8.54 11.40 13.30
C VAL A 276 -9.96 11.33 13.88
N LYS A 277 -10.29 12.15 14.88
CA LYS A 277 -11.66 12.19 15.44
C LYS A 277 -12.70 12.68 14.42
N ASP A 278 -12.35 13.66 13.58
CA ASP A 278 -13.23 14.14 12.51
C ASP A 278 -13.42 13.09 11.42
N ALA A 279 -12.35 12.38 11.03
CA ALA A 279 -12.42 11.28 10.09
C ALA A 279 -13.31 10.13 10.59
N LEU A 280 -13.19 9.75 11.87
CA LEU A 280 -14.03 8.73 12.50
C LEU A 280 -15.50 9.16 12.59
N LEU A 281 -15.77 10.44 12.91
CA LEU A 281 -17.13 10.98 12.99
C LEU A 281 -17.79 11.02 11.59
N ALA A 282 -17.11 11.59 10.60
CA ALA A 282 -17.60 11.67 9.22
C ALA A 282 -17.84 10.30 8.57
N SER A 283 -17.16 9.25 9.03
CA SER A 283 -17.36 7.87 8.56
C SER A 283 -18.53 7.12 9.24
N GLY A 284 -19.15 7.70 10.27
CA GLY A 284 -20.14 7.02 11.09
C GLY A 284 -19.60 5.83 11.89
N LEU A 285 -18.29 5.78 12.15
CA LEU A 285 -17.67 4.81 13.08
C LEU A 285 -17.93 5.19 14.54
N VAL A 286 -17.97 6.47 14.86
CA VAL A 286 -18.37 7.00 16.18
C VAL A 286 -19.70 7.73 16.07
N LYS A 287 -20.52 7.71 17.13
CA LYS A 287 -21.79 8.46 17.17
C LYS A 287 -21.59 9.94 17.55
N SER A 288 -20.51 10.22 18.26
CA SER A 288 -20.13 11.55 18.73
C SER A 288 -18.61 11.69 18.66
N ARG A 289 -18.11 12.94 18.62
CA ARG A 289 -16.67 13.20 18.63
C ARG A 289 -16.06 12.67 19.93
N PRO A 290 -15.03 11.80 19.90
CA PRO A 290 -14.43 11.29 21.13
C PRO A 290 -13.86 12.42 22.00
N PRO A 291 -13.93 12.30 23.34
CA PRO A 291 -13.40 13.28 24.26
C PRO A 291 -11.85 13.35 24.20
N GLY A 292 -11.25 14.19 25.05
CA GLY A 292 -9.79 14.27 25.22
C GLY A 292 -9.05 15.09 24.16
N GLY A 293 -8.03 15.85 24.59
CA GLY A 293 -7.19 16.66 23.69
C GLY A 293 -5.94 15.95 23.16
N HIS A 294 -5.48 14.89 23.83
CA HIS A 294 -4.18 14.25 23.56
C HIS A 294 -4.34 12.86 22.95
N ALA A 295 -3.59 12.59 21.88
CA ALA A 295 -3.59 11.31 21.16
C ALA A 295 -3.35 10.09 22.06
N LYS A 296 -2.49 10.19 23.08
CA LYS A 296 -2.22 9.12 24.06
C LYS A 296 -3.48 8.64 24.82
N ASN A 297 -4.51 9.47 24.93
CA ASN A 297 -5.78 9.11 25.57
C ASN A 297 -6.69 8.28 24.65
N GLY A 298 -6.40 8.24 23.34
CA GLY A 298 -7.25 7.64 22.32
C GLY A 298 -7.64 6.18 22.57
N VAL A 299 -6.83 5.40 23.31
CA VAL A 299 -7.17 4.01 23.66
C VAL A 299 -8.40 3.98 24.56
N LYS A 300 -8.45 4.85 25.58
CA LYS A 300 -9.58 4.99 26.49
C LYS A 300 -10.80 5.55 25.76
N ASP A 301 -10.60 6.62 25.00
CA ASP A 301 -11.68 7.37 24.35
C ASP A 301 -12.36 6.53 23.25
N LEU A 302 -11.61 5.73 22.49
CA LEU A 302 -12.15 4.86 21.45
C LEU A 302 -12.77 3.57 22.04
N LYS A 303 -12.24 3.02 23.14
CA LYS A 303 -12.92 1.94 23.88
C LYS A 303 -14.31 2.37 24.35
N ALA A 304 -14.45 3.59 24.86
CA ALA A 304 -15.75 4.15 25.24
C ALA A 304 -16.73 4.33 24.05
N GLN A 305 -16.22 4.35 22.81
CA GLN A 305 -17.01 4.35 21.57
C GLN A 305 -17.24 2.95 20.98
N GLY A 306 -16.90 1.88 21.71
CA GLY A 306 -17.07 0.49 21.29
C GLY A 306 -16.00 -0.04 20.33
N PHE A 307 -14.80 0.55 20.31
CA PHE A 307 -13.65 -0.05 19.63
C PHE A 307 -12.98 -1.11 20.52
N ILE A 308 -12.47 -2.17 19.90
CA ILE A 308 -11.59 -3.14 20.54
C ILE A 308 -10.12 -2.79 20.25
N ASN A 309 -9.21 -3.14 21.15
CA ASN A 309 -7.77 -2.93 21.01
C ASN A 309 -7.08 -4.25 20.62
N LEU A 310 -6.48 -4.32 19.45
CA LEU A 310 -5.74 -5.50 18.98
C LEU A 310 -4.37 -5.68 19.68
N MET A 311 -4.00 -4.78 20.59
CA MET A 311 -2.88 -4.96 21.52
C MET A 311 -3.28 -5.71 22.81
N ASP A 312 -4.58 -5.90 23.06
CA ASP A 312 -5.12 -6.66 24.20
C ASP A 312 -5.37 -8.13 23.79
N GLU A 313 -5.71 -9.01 24.74
CA GLU A 313 -6.07 -10.39 24.41
C GLU A 313 -7.38 -10.46 23.61
N PRO A 314 -7.56 -11.44 22.70
CA PRO A 314 -6.64 -12.56 22.41
C PRO A 314 -5.45 -12.19 21.50
N TYR A 315 -5.45 -10.99 20.92
CA TYR A 315 -4.57 -10.55 19.84
C TYR A 315 -3.15 -10.17 20.28
N LYS A 316 -2.96 -9.86 21.57
CA LYS A 316 -1.72 -9.40 22.19
C LYS A 316 -0.49 -10.17 21.71
N GLY A 317 0.47 -9.43 21.16
CA GLY A 317 1.74 -9.98 20.64
C GLY A 317 1.72 -10.38 19.17
N ILE A 318 0.57 -10.33 18.47
CA ILE A 318 0.53 -10.45 17.01
C ILE A 318 1.15 -9.19 16.37
N ILE A 319 0.70 -8.00 16.77
CA ILE A 319 1.16 -6.72 16.23
C ILE A 319 2.50 -6.36 16.86
N LYS A 320 3.54 -6.18 16.03
CA LYS A 320 4.92 -5.89 16.44
C LYS A 320 5.42 -4.56 15.89
N SER A 321 4.85 -4.13 14.76
CA SER A 321 5.12 -2.87 14.06
C SER A 321 3.82 -2.21 13.57
N PRO A 322 3.84 -0.93 13.18
CA PRO A 322 2.65 -0.27 12.63
C PRO A 322 2.16 -0.88 11.30
N ASP A 323 3.06 -1.53 10.54
CA ASP A 323 2.71 -2.19 9.28
C ASP A 323 1.90 -3.49 9.51
N ASP A 324 1.97 -4.09 10.70
CA ASP A 324 1.15 -5.26 11.04
C ASP A 324 -0.33 -4.92 11.25
N ALA A 325 -0.65 -3.64 11.48
CA ALA A 325 -2.02 -3.21 11.74
C ALA A 325 -2.91 -3.44 10.50
N PRO A 326 -4.14 -3.93 10.70
CA PRO A 326 -5.06 -4.20 9.59
C PRO A 326 -5.60 -2.89 8.99
N LYS A 327 -6.06 -2.92 7.73
CA LYS A 327 -6.53 -1.72 7.03
C LYS A 327 -7.63 -0.99 7.83
N GLY A 328 -7.55 0.34 7.90
CA GLY A 328 -8.51 1.20 8.60
C GLY A 328 -8.30 1.29 10.10
N ALA A 329 -7.43 0.46 10.70
CA ALA A 329 -7.17 0.52 12.13
C ALA A 329 -6.57 1.87 12.56
N VAL A 330 -6.97 2.31 13.76
CA VAL A 330 -6.45 3.54 14.38
C VAL A 330 -5.30 3.17 15.31
N ILE A 331 -4.09 3.54 14.91
CA ILE A 331 -2.84 3.24 15.63
C ILE A 331 -2.51 4.42 16.54
N ILE A 332 -2.23 4.14 17.80
CA ILE A 332 -1.98 5.14 18.85
C ILE A 332 -0.59 4.93 19.43
N TYR A 333 0.17 6.02 19.55
CA TYR A 333 1.53 6.04 20.05
C TYR A 333 1.67 6.86 21.33
N GLU A 334 2.43 6.36 22.29
CA GLU A 334 2.86 7.12 23.47
C GLU A 334 4.39 7.03 23.64
N THR A 335 4.96 7.92 24.45
CA THR A 335 6.32 7.82 24.98
C THR A 335 6.24 7.80 26.52
N SER A 336 7.29 7.32 27.19
CA SER A 336 7.44 7.44 28.65
C SER A 336 7.52 8.91 29.13
N ASP A 337 7.74 9.87 28.23
CA ASP A 337 7.67 11.29 28.56
C ASP A 337 6.22 11.77 28.75
N LYS A 338 5.81 11.91 30.02
CA LYS A 338 4.45 12.33 30.41
C LYS A 338 4.03 13.69 29.81
N GLY A 339 4.98 14.57 29.48
CA GLY A 339 4.70 15.88 28.89
C GLY A 339 4.27 15.83 27.42
N GLN A 340 4.42 14.69 26.73
CA GLN A 340 4.03 14.55 25.34
C GLN A 340 2.54 14.19 25.17
N SER A 341 1.93 14.66 24.09
CA SER A 341 0.53 14.36 23.72
C SER A 341 0.30 12.95 23.15
N GLY A 342 1.36 12.19 22.85
CA GLY A 342 1.27 11.01 21.98
C GLY A 342 1.20 11.37 20.50
N ASP A 343 0.89 10.38 19.67
CA ASP A 343 0.48 10.56 18.26
C ASP A 343 -0.60 9.51 17.89
N ILE A 344 -1.36 9.75 16.81
CA ILE A 344 -2.44 8.85 16.38
C ILE A 344 -2.68 8.96 14.86
N GLN A 345 -2.81 7.81 14.20
CA GLN A 345 -2.92 7.71 12.74
C GLN A 345 -3.91 6.60 12.33
N ILE A 346 -4.57 6.74 11.18
CA ILE A 346 -5.38 5.70 10.53
C ILE A 346 -4.50 5.00 9.49
N LYS A 347 -4.41 3.66 9.53
CA LYS A 347 -3.71 2.84 8.54
C LYS A 347 -4.52 2.78 7.24
N THR A 348 -3.95 3.20 6.10
CA THR A 348 -4.74 3.36 4.86
C THR A 348 -4.91 2.08 4.04
N ASP A 349 -4.00 1.11 4.19
CA ASP A 349 -4.07 -0.20 3.51
C ASP A 349 -3.29 -1.27 4.31
N TRP A 350 -3.26 -2.51 3.84
CA TRP A 350 -2.54 -3.61 4.49
C TRP A 350 -1.01 -3.49 4.40
N SER A 351 -0.29 -4.13 5.34
CA SER A 351 1.15 -4.35 5.31
C SER A 351 1.96 -3.08 4.97
N THR A 352 3.04 -3.22 4.20
CA THR A 352 3.92 -2.16 3.71
C THR A 352 3.35 -1.37 2.52
N ASP A 353 2.21 -1.79 1.98
CA ASP A 353 1.47 -1.07 0.94
C ASP A 353 0.66 0.10 1.54
N GLY A 354 0.17 -0.05 2.78
CA GLY A 354 -0.55 0.99 3.51
C GLY A 354 0.31 2.15 4.01
N SER A 355 -0.11 3.38 3.70
CA SER A 355 0.35 4.62 4.33
C SER A 355 -0.39 4.89 5.64
N TYR A 356 -0.14 6.04 6.26
CA TYR A 356 -0.73 6.44 7.54
C TYR A 356 -1.28 7.86 7.43
N VAL A 357 -2.51 8.11 7.89
CA VAL A 357 -3.12 9.44 7.82
C VAL A 357 -3.59 9.95 9.18
N SER A 358 -3.26 11.19 9.48
CA SER A 358 -3.62 11.92 10.69
C SER A 358 -4.11 13.33 10.30
N ASP A 359 -3.56 14.37 10.93
CA ASP A 359 -3.50 15.74 10.42
C ASP A 359 -2.70 15.87 9.12
N PHE A 360 -1.85 14.90 8.76
CA PHE A 360 -1.16 14.85 7.46
C PHE A 360 -1.12 13.42 6.92
N LEU A 361 -0.72 13.23 5.66
CA LEU A 361 -0.49 11.89 5.09
C LEU A 361 1.00 11.52 5.20
N GLY A 362 1.31 10.61 6.12
CA GLY A 362 2.60 9.94 6.22
C GLY A 362 2.81 8.99 5.06
N ARG A 363 3.45 9.49 3.99
CA ARG A 363 3.85 8.71 2.82
C ARG A 363 5.09 7.88 3.12
N ARG A 364 5.10 6.64 2.62
CA ARG A 364 6.27 5.76 2.62
C ARG A 364 7.31 6.26 1.61
N THR A 365 8.58 6.31 2.00
CA THR A 365 9.73 6.69 1.16
C THR A 365 10.91 5.74 1.40
N ASP A 366 12.06 6.00 0.77
CA ASP A 366 13.35 5.35 1.06
C ASP A 366 13.81 5.50 2.52
N ARG A 367 13.36 6.56 3.22
CA ARG A 367 13.83 6.96 4.57
C ARG A 367 12.75 6.86 5.66
N SER A 368 11.54 6.45 5.29
CA SER A 368 10.33 6.53 6.12
C SER A 368 9.37 5.38 5.77
N ASP A 369 8.91 4.65 6.77
CA ASP A 369 7.80 3.69 6.60
C ASP A 369 6.43 4.40 6.43
N GLY A 370 6.39 5.72 6.65
CA GLY A 370 5.19 6.56 6.66
C GLY A 370 4.53 6.65 8.05
N SER A 371 4.88 5.78 8.99
CA SER A 371 4.35 5.77 10.35
C SER A 371 4.98 6.89 11.19
N PHE A 372 4.32 7.25 12.29
CA PHE A 372 4.88 8.20 13.24
C PHE A 372 6.25 7.75 13.80
N LEU A 373 6.52 6.45 13.92
CA LEU A 373 7.77 5.93 14.49
C LEU A 373 9.01 6.24 13.63
N SER A 374 8.85 6.47 12.33
CA SER A 374 9.93 6.88 11.44
C SER A 374 10.08 8.41 11.31
N SER A 375 9.22 9.21 11.98
CA SER A 375 9.31 10.66 12.00
C SER A 375 10.58 11.19 12.68
N PRO A 376 11.06 12.41 12.35
CA PRO A 376 12.17 13.05 13.06
C PRO A 376 11.93 13.16 14.57
N LYS A 377 10.69 13.44 15.00
CA LYS A 377 10.31 13.53 16.41
C LYS A 377 10.48 12.19 17.12
N ALA A 378 9.96 11.10 16.56
CA ALA A 378 10.11 9.77 17.16
C ALA A 378 11.58 9.30 17.20
N LYS A 379 12.35 9.59 16.15
CA LYS A 379 13.80 9.32 16.07
C LYS A 379 14.59 10.07 17.15
N ASP A 380 14.30 11.35 17.37
CA ASP A 380 14.92 12.15 18.43
C ASP A 380 14.56 11.64 19.84
N PHE A 381 13.29 11.32 20.09
CA PHE A 381 12.86 10.73 21.37
C PHE A 381 13.50 9.35 21.63
N LYS A 382 13.71 8.54 20.59
CA LYS A 382 14.48 7.28 20.68
C LYS A 382 15.94 7.55 21.08
N ARG A 383 16.60 8.55 20.47
CA ARG A 383 17.97 8.97 20.84
C ARG A 383 18.06 9.45 22.29
N ARG A 384 17.03 10.12 22.80
CA ARG A 384 16.91 10.56 24.20
C ARG A 384 16.54 9.43 25.19
N LYS A 385 16.60 8.16 24.78
CA LYS A 385 16.18 6.97 25.57
C LYS A 385 14.72 7.02 26.08
N LYS A 386 13.85 7.81 25.43
CA LYS A 386 12.40 7.90 25.69
C LYS A 386 11.60 7.58 24.42
N PRO A 387 11.81 6.42 23.77
CA PRO A 387 11.19 6.12 22.47
C PRO A 387 9.66 6.16 22.55
N TYR A 388 9.05 6.50 21.42
CA TYR A 388 7.62 6.24 21.23
C TYR A 388 7.40 4.75 20.94
N LYS A 389 6.27 4.22 21.43
CA LYS A 389 5.80 2.84 21.25
C LYS A 389 4.31 2.84 20.86
N ILE A 390 3.87 1.78 20.20
CA ILE A 390 2.45 1.54 19.96
C ILE A 390 1.79 1.15 21.29
N VAL A 391 0.64 1.73 21.60
CA VAL A 391 -0.18 1.38 22.79
C VAL A 391 -1.62 1.00 22.47
N GLY A 392 -2.09 1.34 21.26
CA GLY A 392 -3.37 0.87 20.76
C GLY A 392 -3.32 0.64 19.26
N VAL A 393 -4.01 -0.42 18.83
CA VAL A 393 -4.43 -0.59 17.44
C VAL A 393 -5.92 -0.88 17.49
N MET A 394 -6.71 0.16 17.24
CA MET A 394 -8.14 0.16 17.52
C MET A 394 -8.93 -0.16 16.24
N ILE A 395 -9.85 -1.11 16.34
CA ILE A 395 -10.84 -1.43 15.28
C ILE A 395 -12.26 -1.47 15.86
N LYS A 396 -13.28 -1.43 15.00
CA LYS A 396 -14.70 -1.49 15.42
C LYS A 396 -15.48 -2.55 14.62
N PRO A 397 -15.57 -3.80 15.11
CA PRO A 397 -16.13 -4.96 14.38
C PRO A 397 -17.65 -4.91 14.11
#